data_AF-A0A329W6Y0-F1
#
_entry.id   AF-A0A329W6Y0-F1
#
_cell.length_a   1.000
_cell.length_b   1.000
_cell.length_c   1.000
_cell.angle_alpha   90.00
_cell.angle_beta   90.00
_cell.angle_gamma   90.00
#
_symmetry.space_group_name_H-M   'P 1'
#
loop_
_entity.id
_entity.type
_entity.pdbx_description
1 polymer ?
#
loop_
_entity_poly.entity_id
_entity_poly.type
_entity_poly.pdbx_seq_one_letter_code
_entity_poly.pdbx_strand_id
1 'polypeptide(L)'
;MRIIVYGSLRRKQGNHHWMTDAQWLGDHRLEGYELYDLGHYPAVIRGDGSIECEVYRINSTILTELDDLKDNSREYVRELIQTPYGNAWIYLYQFPITGLRRIKSGDWLKRHVEE
;
A
#
# COMPACT_ATOMS: atom_id res chain seq x y z
N MET A 1 -2.18 -9.40 13.25
CA MET A 1 -2.21 -9.45 11.77
C MET A 1 -1.14 -8.50 11.22
N ARG A 2 -0.77 -8.58 9.94
CA ARG A 2 0.14 -7.59 9.33
C ARG A 2 -0.43 -7.08 8.02
N ILE A 3 -0.12 -5.84 7.69
CA ILE A 3 -0.51 -5.17 6.46
C ILE A 3 0.72 -4.50 5.85
N ILE A 4 0.78 -4.53 4.52
CA ILE A 4 1.77 -3.85 3.69
C ILE A 4 1.11 -2.58 3.17
N VAL A 5 1.72 -1.44 3.44
CA VAL A 5 1.29 -0.15 2.92
C VAL A 5 2.40 0.47 2.08
N TYR A 6 2.04 1.10 0.97
CA TYR A 6 2.98 1.50 -0.09
C TYR A 6 2.86 2.98 -0.48
N GLY A 7 2.25 3.82 0.37
CA GLY A 7 2.18 5.27 0.10
C GLY A 7 1.36 6.08 1.11
N SER A 8 0.15 6.57 0.78
CA SER A 8 -0.58 7.53 1.62
C SER A 8 -0.90 7.07 3.06
N LEU A 9 -0.86 5.77 3.34
CA LEU A 9 -0.98 5.22 4.70
C LEU A 9 0.32 5.31 5.52
N ARG A 10 1.41 5.89 4.98
CA ARG A 10 2.59 6.25 5.76
C ARG A 10 2.23 7.34 6.78
N ARG A 11 2.98 7.39 7.88
CA ARG A 11 2.82 8.19 9.12
C ARG A 11 2.38 9.67 9.03
N LYS A 12 2.22 10.25 7.84
CA LYS A 12 2.02 11.69 7.60
C LYS A 12 0.68 12.10 6.97
N GLN A 13 -0.22 11.19 6.59
CA GLN A 13 -1.56 11.58 6.13
C GLN A 13 -2.66 11.03 7.03
N GLY A 14 -3.30 11.92 7.80
CA GLY A 14 -4.73 11.94 8.20
C GLY A 14 -5.38 10.74 8.92
N ASN A 15 -5.01 9.50 8.63
CA ASN A 15 -5.66 8.28 9.11
C ASN A 15 -5.06 7.82 10.45
N HIS A 16 -4.93 8.77 11.37
CA HIS A 16 -4.38 8.57 12.71
C HIS A 16 -5.15 7.52 13.52
N HIS A 17 -6.43 7.28 13.21
CA HIS A 17 -7.26 6.31 13.91
C HIS A 17 -6.74 4.87 13.75
N TRP A 18 -6.39 4.46 12.52
CA TRP A 18 -5.86 3.11 12.28
C TRP A 18 -4.40 2.96 12.73
N MET A 19 -3.61 4.04 12.71
CA MET A 19 -2.21 4.02 13.14
C MET A 19 -2.00 4.08 14.65
N THR A 20 -3.03 4.43 15.43
CA THR A 20 -2.90 4.51 16.90
C THR A 20 -2.62 3.12 17.52
N ASP A 21 -3.14 2.06 16.90
CA ASP A 21 -2.93 0.67 17.33
C ASP A 21 -2.04 -0.13 16.34
N ALA A 22 -1.55 0.50 15.27
CA ALA A 22 -0.63 -0.11 14.32
C ALA A 22 0.83 0.04 14.78
N GLN A 23 1.54 -1.07 14.92
CA GLN A 23 2.98 -1.05 15.17
C GLN A 23 3.76 -1.19 13.86
N TRP A 24 4.57 -0.20 13.53
CA TRP A 24 5.51 -0.29 12.42
C TRP A 24 6.55 -1.38 12.70
N LEU A 25 6.74 -2.30 11.74
CA LEU A 25 7.70 -3.40 11.84
C LEU A 25 8.98 -3.13 11.05
N GLY A 26 8.88 -2.46 9.90
CA GLY A 26 10.00 -2.16 9.02
C GLY A 26 9.58 -1.81 7.60
N ASP A 27 10.52 -1.28 6.83
CA ASP A 27 10.39 -1.19 5.38
C ASP A 27 10.56 -2.56 4.71
N HIS A 28 9.93 -2.72 3.54
CA HIS A 28 10.01 -3.92 2.72
C HIS A 28 9.88 -3.54 1.25
N ARG A 29 10.75 -4.09 0.42
CA ARG A 29 10.69 -3.89 -1.03
C ARG A 29 10.01 -5.08 -1.70
N LEU A 30 9.00 -4.79 -2.52
CA LEU A 30 8.33 -5.79 -3.34
C LEU A 30 8.72 -5.64 -4.80
N GLU A 31 9.25 -6.72 -5.36
CA GLU A 31 9.57 -6.84 -6.79
C GLU A 31 8.40 -7.52 -7.50
N GLY A 32 8.20 -7.19 -8.78
CA GLY A 32 7.03 -7.65 -9.55
C GLY A 32 5.79 -6.77 -9.35
N TYR A 33 5.97 -5.54 -8.87
CA TYR A 33 4.88 -4.61 -8.59
C TYR A 33 5.20 -3.21 -9.12
N GLU A 34 4.16 -2.52 -9.57
CA GLU A 34 4.28 -1.18 -10.12
C GLU A 34 3.40 -0.21 -9.34
N LEU A 35 3.97 0.95 -8.99
CA LEU A 35 3.28 2.01 -8.27
C LEU A 35 2.77 3.06 -9.26
N TYR A 36 1.50 3.44 -9.10
CA TYR A 36 0.81 4.47 -9.87
C TYR A 36 0.22 5.51 -8.92
N ASP A 37 0.24 6.77 -9.33
CA ASP A 37 -0.36 7.88 -8.60
C ASP A 37 -1.76 8.20 -9.14
N LEU A 38 -2.79 8.06 -8.30
CA LEU A 38 -4.18 8.51 -8.55
C LEU A 38 -4.44 9.95 -8.07
N GLY A 39 -3.39 10.75 -7.85
CA GLY A 39 -3.47 12.07 -7.23
C GLY A 39 -3.64 12.02 -5.71
N HIS A 40 -4.69 11.38 -5.22
CA HIS A 40 -5.03 11.33 -3.79
C HIS A 40 -4.52 10.06 -3.08
N TYR A 41 -4.29 8.98 -3.80
CA TYR A 41 -3.82 7.71 -3.24
C TYR A 41 -2.96 6.92 -4.24
N PRO A 42 -2.05 6.07 -3.76
CA PRO A 42 -1.30 5.15 -4.60
C PRO A 42 -2.16 3.96 -5.06
N ALA A 43 -1.98 3.53 -6.30
CA ALA A 43 -2.35 2.20 -6.77
C ALA A 43 -1.10 1.36 -6.97
N VAL A 44 -1.14 0.13 -6.47
CA VAL A 44 -0.15 -0.89 -6.82
C VAL A 44 -0.81 -1.92 -7.69
N ILE A 45 -0.17 -2.27 -8.80
CA ILE A 45 -0.57 -3.39 -9.63
C ILE A 45 0.59 -4.37 -9.74
N ARG A 46 0.28 -5.62 -10.11
CA ARG A 46 1.34 -6.56 -10.50
C ARG A 46 1.93 -6.14 -11.83
N GLY A 47 3.24 -6.19 -11.92
CA GLY A 47 3.98 -5.82 -13.13
C GLY A 47 5.45 -6.22 -13.02
N ASP A 48 6.33 -5.55 -13.76
CA ASP A 48 7.78 -5.84 -13.76
C ASP A 48 8.59 -4.80 -12.97
N GLY A 49 7.90 -4.00 -12.14
CA GLY A 49 8.53 -2.96 -11.34
C GLY A 49 9.00 -3.45 -9.97
N SER A 50 9.51 -2.52 -9.18
CA SER A 50 9.69 -2.73 -7.75
C SER A 50 9.13 -1.55 -6.99
N ILE A 51 8.51 -1.80 -5.83
CA ILE A 51 7.95 -0.77 -4.97
C ILE A 51 8.52 -0.85 -3.56
N GLU A 52 8.64 0.30 -2.90
CA GLU A 52 8.99 0.41 -1.50
C GLU A 52 7.71 0.46 -0.67
N CYS A 53 7.58 -0.51 0.23
CA CYS A 53 6.46 -0.66 1.13
C CYS A 53 6.92 -0.61 2.58
N GLU A 54 5.98 -0.48 3.48
CA GLU A 54 6.19 -0.60 4.92
C GLU A 54 5.24 -1.63 5.49
N VAL A 55 5.76 -2.49 6.36
CA VAL A 55 4.98 -3.52 7.04
C VAL A 55 4.56 -3.00 8.40
N TYR A 56 3.26 -3.04 8.66
CA TYR A 56 2.68 -2.70 9.94
C TYR A 56 1.99 -3.91 10.54
N ARG A 57 2.21 -4.12 11.84
CA ARG A 57 1.43 -5.03 12.65
C ARG A 57 0.16 -4.33 13.10
N ILE A 58 -0.98 -4.87 12.70
CA ILE A 58 -2.30 -4.35 13.06
C ILE A 58 -3.14 -5.44 13.73
N ASN A 59 -4.12 -5.03 14.51
CA ASN A 59 -5.15 -5.91 15.05
C ASN A 59 -6.19 -6.26 13.99
N SER A 60 -6.93 -7.34 14.22
CA SER A 60 -8.00 -7.80 13.34
C SER A 60 -9.08 -6.74 13.13
N THR A 61 -9.36 -5.91 14.15
CA THR A 61 -10.34 -4.81 14.07
C THR A 61 -9.99 -3.80 12.98
N ILE A 62 -8.74 -3.32 12.95
CA ILE A 62 -8.27 -2.38 11.92
C ILE A 62 -8.36 -3.00 10.53
N LEU A 63 -8.00 -4.29 10.41
CA LEU A 63 -8.10 -4.98 9.13
C LEU A 63 -9.55 -5.03 8.67
N THR A 64 -10.50 -5.39 9.55
CA THR A 64 -11.92 -5.44 9.20
C THR A 64 -12.47 -4.08 8.79
N GLU A 65 -12.13 -3.00 9.50
CA GLU A 65 -12.54 -1.64 9.06
C GLU A 65 -11.95 -1.27 7.70
N LEU A 66 -10.67 -1.59 7.47
CA LEU A 66 -10.02 -1.29 6.19
C LEU A 66 -10.59 -2.15 5.06
N ASP A 67 -10.90 -3.42 5.34
CA ASP A 67 -11.57 -4.35 4.43
C ASP A 67 -12.95 -3.81 4.09
N ASP A 68 -13.77 -3.41 5.07
CA ASP A 68 -15.12 -2.87 4.84
C ASP A 68 -15.11 -1.58 3.99
N LEU A 69 -14.14 -0.69 4.28
CA LEU A 69 -13.95 0.56 3.54
C LEU A 69 -13.47 0.32 2.09
N LYS A 70 -12.59 -0.67 1.87
CA LYS A 70 -12.01 -0.97 0.55
C LYS A 70 -12.86 -1.94 -0.27
N ASP A 71 -13.59 -2.85 0.37
CA ASP A 71 -14.54 -3.78 -0.24
C ASP A 71 -15.72 -3.02 -0.85
N ASN A 72 -16.17 -1.95 -0.19
CA ASN A 72 -17.15 -1.01 -0.76
C ASN A 72 -16.71 -0.41 -2.10
N SER A 73 -15.40 -0.18 -2.28
CA SER A 73 -14.88 0.33 -3.56
C SER A 73 -14.80 -0.76 -4.62
N ARG A 74 -14.70 -2.05 -4.27
CA ARG A 74 -14.42 -3.20 -5.18
C ARG A 74 -13.23 -3.00 -6.13
N GLU A 75 -12.48 -1.92 -5.97
CA GLU A 75 -11.39 -1.49 -6.84
C GLU A 75 -10.05 -2.11 -6.47
N TYR A 76 -9.97 -2.70 -5.27
CA TYR A 76 -8.76 -3.26 -4.70
C TYR A 76 -8.97 -4.72 -4.34
N VAL A 77 -8.00 -5.55 -4.71
CA VAL A 77 -7.90 -6.95 -4.30
C VAL A 77 -6.87 -7.03 -3.20
N ARG A 78 -7.22 -7.66 -2.07
CA ARG A 78 -6.24 -7.97 -1.04
C ARG A 78 -5.48 -9.24 -1.41
N GLU A 79 -4.18 -9.21 -1.18
CA GLU A 79 -3.30 -10.34 -1.41
C GLU A 79 -2.41 -10.57 -0.19
N LEU A 80 -2.16 -11.83 0.13
CA LEU A 80 -1.27 -12.20 1.22
C LEU A 80 0.14 -12.39 0.68
N ILE A 81 1.07 -11.54 1.13
CA ILE A 81 2.48 -11.62 0.77
C ILE A 81 3.30 -12.04 1.98
N GLN A 82 4.27 -12.91 1.74
CA GLN A 82 5.16 -13.40 2.78
C GLN A 82 6.37 -12.46 2.88
N THR A 83 6.48 -11.74 3.99
CA THR A 83 7.60 -10.83 4.26
C THR A 83 8.53 -11.45 5.32
N PRO A 84 9.78 -10.97 5.50
CA PRO A 84 10.64 -11.40 6.62
C PRO A 84 10.02 -11.12 8.00
N TYR A 85 9.10 -10.15 8.07
CA TYR A 85 8.32 -9.87 9.26
C TYR A 85 7.06 -10.77 9.38
N GLY A 86 6.88 -11.71 8.44
CA GLY A 86 5.83 -12.71 8.25
C GLY A 86 4.72 -12.32 7.26
N ASN A 87 3.66 -13.11 7.16
CA ASN A 87 2.54 -12.88 6.22
C ASN A 87 1.86 -11.52 6.49
N ALA A 88 1.79 -10.70 5.45
CA ALA A 88 1.20 -9.38 5.48
C ALA A 88 0.27 -9.17 4.27
N TRP A 89 -0.84 -8.47 4.49
CA TRP A 89 -1.82 -8.19 3.45
C TRP A 89 -1.41 -6.96 2.64
N ILE A 90 -1.36 -7.06 1.32
CA ILE A 90 -1.21 -5.93 0.40
C ILE A 90 -2.53 -5.69 -0.33
N TYR A 91 -2.82 -4.45 -0.67
CA TYR A 91 -3.95 -4.10 -1.54
C TYR A 91 -3.44 -3.79 -2.95
N LEU A 92 -3.93 -4.53 -3.93
CA LEU A 92 -3.60 -4.38 -5.34
C LEU A 92 -4.79 -3.75 -6.05
N TYR A 93 -4.56 -2.70 -6.82
CA TYR A 93 -5.58 -2.10 -7.66
C TYR A 93 -5.86 -3.01 -8.86
N GLN A 94 -7.13 -3.30 -9.14
CA GLN A 94 -7.52 -4.19 -10.24
C GLN A 94 -8.16 -3.46 -11.44
N PHE A 95 -8.36 -2.14 -11.33
CA PHE A 95 -9.00 -1.33 -12.37
C PHE A 95 -7.99 -0.72 -13.35
N PRO A 96 -8.44 -0.31 -14.55
CA PRO A 96 -7.57 0.25 -15.57
C PRO A 96 -6.91 1.55 -15.08
N ILE A 97 -5.57 1.55 -15.03
CA ILE A 97 -4.72 2.70 -14.67
C ILE A 97 -4.53 3.70 -15.83
N THR A 98 -5.48 3.73 -16.77
CA THR A 98 -5.36 4.49 -18.03
C THR A 98 -5.27 5.99 -17.75
N GLY A 99 -4.10 6.58 -17.98
CA GLY A 99 -3.83 8.01 -17.76
C GLY A 99 -3.16 8.36 -16.42
N LEU A 100 -2.86 7.36 -15.59
CA LEU A 100 -2.16 7.59 -14.32
C LEU A 100 -0.64 7.77 -14.51
N ARG A 101 -0.04 8.59 -13.65
CA ARG A 101 1.42 8.71 -13.59
C ARG A 101 2.01 7.47 -12.92
N ARG A 102 2.74 6.68 -13.70
CA ARG A 102 3.56 5.58 -13.17
C ARG A 102 4.77 6.15 -12.42
N ILE A 103 4.97 5.71 -11.19
CA ILE A 103 6.17 6.00 -10.39
C ILE A 103 7.17 4.86 -10.62
N LYS A 104 8.11 5.06 -11.56
CA LYS A 104 9.18 4.07 -11.85
C LYS A 104 10.10 3.83 -10.66
N SER A 105 10.26 4.82 -9.79
CA SER A 105 11.11 4.72 -8.60
C SER A 105 10.55 3.77 -7.54
N GLY A 106 9.28 3.35 -7.65
CA GLY A 106 8.66 2.45 -6.67
C GLY A 106 8.35 3.08 -5.31
N ASP A 107 8.83 4.29 -5.05
CA ASP A 107 8.67 4.98 -3.78
C ASP A 107 7.67 6.14 -3.93
N TRP A 108 6.62 6.10 -3.12
CA TRP A 108 5.57 7.11 -3.09
C TRP A 108 6.09 8.50 -2.68
N LEU A 109 7.08 8.57 -1.78
CA LEU A 109 7.67 9.84 -1.35
C LEU A 109 8.47 10.51 -2.47
N LYS A 110 9.05 9.71 -3.38
CA LYS A 110 9.73 10.19 -4.58
C LYS A 110 8.81 10.66 -5.71
N ARG A 111 7.48 10.72 -5.52
CA ARG A 111 6.55 11.27 -6.53
C ARG A 111 6.76 12.76 -6.85
N HIS A 112 7.45 13.49 -5.96
CA HIS A 112 7.74 14.93 -6.07
C HIS A 112 9.21 15.27 -6.35
N VAL A 113 10.08 14.27 -6.60
CA VAL A 113 11.45 14.60 -7.06
C VAL A 113 11.36 14.91 -8.56
N GLU A 114 10.86 16.12 -8.86
CA GLU A 114 11.41 16.90 -9.96
C GLU A 114 12.81 17.35 -9.52
N GLU A 115 13.72 17.33 -10.49
CA GLU A 115 15.19 17.43 -10.39
C GLU A 115 15.74 18.54 -9.48
#